data_AF-A0AAD5YP95-F1
#
_entry.id   AF-A0AAD5YP95-F1
#
_cell.length_a   1.000
_cell.length_b   1.000
_cell.length_c   1.000
_cell.angle_alpha   90.00
_cell.angle_beta   90.00
_cell.angle_gamma   90.00
#
_symmetry.space_group_name_H-M   'P 1'
#
loop_
_entity.id
_entity.type
_entity.pdbx_description
1 polymer ?
#
loop_
_entity_poly.entity_id
_entity_poly.type
_entity_poly.pdbx_seq_one_letter_code
_entity_poly.pdbx_strand_id
1 'polypeptide(L)'
;MACADAIWRIFIFPKGSRNDENSLLQLLGVIRPKETRKFSSLGGPGFRRMHEVIQHVGTASRLDCWRLEARDTIDSLIASLDDFAKLEPSWETLVRMAKSLCIKYVPGQDTLPDLRRMADKSRDKVHENTLLQHQIFLLYEEITHAMNYGDIGRLEHAFPAWSMIFAGCGKHKYSAELMRYLTDVHFRYPPGLKYGVRKAVRYNILINPTGKEGHWRGIDWLVEHNNLYMKQIYSGKFSNHQIDHIINESPLIEVYKNNRRQLEKMFCLARKGTKHASPDMTSTYKKLSAYMAEKKTNERVPSRSAKYVVTNAMEKGMEMVRERRGGRTGGDPVKDQWDGLPEETEIGEDDGDLEDLV
;
A
#
# COMPACT_ATOMS: atom_id res chain seq x y z
N MET A 1 -5.54 -3.62 -2.92
CA MET A 1 -4.58 -4.33 -3.80
C MET A 1 -3.83 -3.40 -4.75
N ALA A 2 -4.51 -2.69 -5.65
CA ALA A 2 -3.90 -1.83 -6.68
C ALA A 2 -2.83 -0.83 -6.18
N CYS A 3 -3.02 -0.23 -5.00
CA CYS A 3 -2.06 0.70 -4.39
C CYS A 3 -0.72 0.02 -4.05
N ALA A 4 -0.75 -1.22 -3.57
CA ALA A 4 0.46 -1.99 -3.27
C ALA A 4 1.20 -2.38 -4.54
N ASP A 5 0.46 -2.79 -5.59
CA ASP A 5 1.04 -3.05 -6.92
C ASP A 5 1.68 -1.80 -7.52
N ALA A 6 1.04 -0.62 -7.39
CA ALA A 6 1.63 0.64 -7.83
C ALA A 6 2.97 0.94 -7.14
N ILE A 7 3.08 0.71 -5.84
CA ILE A 7 4.35 0.85 -5.10
C ILE A 7 5.39 -0.14 -5.62
N TRP A 8 5.01 -1.40 -5.84
CA TRP A 8 5.91 -2.41 -6.40
C TRP A 8 6.42 -2.00 -7.79
N ARG A 9 5.52 -1.53 -8.66
CA ARG A 9 5.88 -0.95 -9.95
C ARG A 9 6.90 0.15 -9.74
N ILE A 10 6.60 1.19 -8.97
CA ILE A 10 7.46 2.38 -8.84
C ILE A 10 8.87 2.06 -8.29
N PHE A 11 8.97 1.23 -7.25
CA PHE A 11 10.22 1.08 -6.50
C PHE A 11 11.00 -0.21 -6.76
N ILE A 12 10.35 -1.28 -7.26
CA ILE A 12 10.99 -2.60 -7.40
C ILE A 12 11.03 -3.07 -8.85
N PHE A 13 9.99 -2.83 -9.64
CA PHE A 13 9.91 -3.38 -10.99
C PHE A 13 11.04 -2.90 -11.94
N PRO A 14 11.45 -1.61 -11.99
CA PRO A 14 12.54 -1.17 -12.83
C PRO A 14 13.84 -1.86 -12.42
N LYS A 15 14.52 -2.52 -13.36
CA LYS A 15 15.76 -3.24 -13.03
C LYS A 15 16.83 -2.33 -12.39
N GLY A 16 16.87 -1.06 -12.79
CA GLY A 16 17.78 -0.06 -12.22
C GLY A 16 17.51 0.24 -10.74
N SER A 17 16.23 0.25 -10.32
CA SER A 17 15.84 0.65 -8.95
C SER A 17 16.23 -0.36 -7.87
N ARG A 18 16.74 -1.54 -8.26
CA ARG A 18 17.01 -2.68 -7.36
C ARG A 18 18.41 -2.70 -6.76
N ASN A 19 19.31 -1.88 -7.30
CA ASN A 19 20.76 -2.03 -7.12
C ASN A 19 21.38 -0.99 -6.19
N ASP A 20 20.62 0.03 -5.78
CA ASP A 20 21.04 1.03 -4.79
C ASP A 20 20.91 0.45 -3.39
N GLU A 21 21.89 0.72 -2.51
CA GLU A 21 21.91 0.22 -1.12
C GLU A 21 20.65 0.63 -0.33
N ASN A 22 20.09 1.79 -0.64
CA ASN A 22 18.87 2.32 -0.03
C ASN A 22 17.60 2.02 -0.84
N SER A 23 17.67 1.16 -1.86
CA SER A 23 16.48 0.75 -2.60
C SER A 23 15.56 -0.14 -1.76
N LEU A 24 14.27 -0.11 -2.08
CA LEU A 24 13.27 -0.95 -1.39
C LEU A 24 13.62 -2.44 -1.49
N LEU A 25 14.25 -2.89 -2.59
CA LEU A 25 14.70 -4.27 -2.74
C LEU A 25 15.87 -4.63 -1.81
N GLN A 26 16.80 -3.70 -1.55
CA GLN A 26 17.88 -3.95 -0.59
C GLN A 26 17.36 -3.92 0.85
N LEU A 27 16.50 -2.95 1.18
CA LEU A 27 15.84 -2.87 2.50
C LEU A 27 15.03 -4.14 2.79
N LEU A 28 14.26 -4.65 1.83
CA LEU A 28 13.54 -5.93 2.02
C LEU A 28 14.52 -7.11 2.11
N GLY A 29 15.67 -7.06 1.43
CA GLY A 29 16.72 -8.07 1.51
C GLY A 29 17.30 -8.26 2.91
N VAL A 30 17.31 -7.20 3.73
CA VAL A 30 17.72 -7.26 5.15
C VAL A 30 16.80 -8.16 5.98
N ILE A 31 15.49 -8.08 5.72
CA ILE A 31 14.48 -8.78 6.54
C ILE A 31 13.94 -10.06 5.91
N ARG A 32 14.02 -10.17 4.58
CA ARG A 32 13.52 -11.30 3.79
C ARG A 32 14.52 -11.71 2.70
N PRO A 33 15.76 -12.10 3.06
CA PRO A 33 16.82 -12.38 2.08
C PRO A 33 16.46 -13.49 1.09
N LYS A 34 15.65 -14.48 1.52
CA LYS A 34 15.24 -15.63 0.71
C LYS A 34 14.10 -15.32 -0.27
N GLU A 35 13.46 -14.14 -0.18
CA GLU A 35 12.27 -13.81 -0.98
C GLU A 35 12.52 -12.75 -2.05
N THR A 36 13.69 -12.11 -2.09
CA THR A 36 14.05 -11.05 -3.05
C THR A 36 13.75 -11.41 -4.51
N ARG A 37 13.93 -12.69 -4.89
CA ARG A 37 13.61 -13.21 -6.21
C ARG A 37 12.11 -13.11 -6.56
N LYS A 38 11.22 -13.33 -5.59
CA LYS A 38 9.76 -13.23 -5.78
C LYS A 38 9.35 -11.79 -6.09
N PHE A 39 9.90 -10.82 -5.34
CA PHE A 39 9.67 -9.40 -5.56
C PHE A 39 10.25 -8.91 -6.89
N SER A 40 11.32 -9.54 -7.37
CA SER A 40 11.99 -9.19 -8.62
C SER A 40 11.37 -9.83 -9.88
N SER A 41 10.38 -10.71 -9.70
CA SER A 41 9.72 -11.45 -10.78
C SER A 41 8.76 -10.55 -11.59
N LEU A 42 8.42 -10.96 -12.82
CA LEU A 42 7.56 -10.17 -13.72
C LEU A 42 6.11 -10.02 -13.19
N GLY A 43 5.61 -11.03 -12.47
CA GLY A 43 4.25 -11.03 -11.88
C GLY A 43 4.17 -10.39 -10.49
N GLY A 44 5.29 -9.90 -9.96
CA GLY A 44 5.34 -9.31 -8.62
C GLY A 44 5.15 -10.31 -7.47
N PRO A 45 5.17 -9.83 -6.22
CA PRO A 45 5.14 -10.68 -5.03
C PRO A 45 3.72 -11.08 -4.56
N GLY A 46 2.67 -10.55 -5.21
CA GLY A 46 1.28 -10.58 -4.73
C GLY A 46 1.00 -9.55 -3.63
N PHE A 47 -0.28 -9.27 -3.38
CA PHE A 47 -0.73 -8.21 -2.47
C PHE A 47 -0.18 -8.38 -1.05
N ARG A 48 -0.40 -9.53 -0.41
CA ARG A 48 -0.05 -9.75 1.01
C ARG A 48 1.43 -9.49 1.31
N ARG A 49 2.32 -10.04 0.47
CA ARG A 49 3.77 -9.84 0.62
C ARG A 49 4.17 -8.38 0.45
N MET A 50 3.56 -7.69 -0.52
CA MET A 50 3.86 -6.28 -0.75
C MET A 50 3.32 -5.39 0.38
N HIS A 51 2.10 -5.66 0.87
CA HIS A 51 1.50 -4.99 2.01
C HIS A 51 2.40 -5.07 3.25
N GLU A 52 2.86 -6.28 3.60
CA GLU A 52 3.78 -6.48 4.73
C GLU A 52 5.11 -5.73 4.55
N VAL A 53 5.68 -5.72 3.34
CA VAL A 53 6.93 -4.97 3.08
C VAL A 53 6.72 -3.46 3.24
N ILE A 54 5.60 -2.91 2.74
CA ILE A 54 5.28 -1.49 2.89
C ILE A 54 5.16 -1.14 4.38
N GLN A 55 4.41 -1.94 5.16
CA GLN A 55 4.23 -1.73 6.60
C GLN A 55 5.55 -1.84 7.37
N HIS A 56 6.34 -2.89 7.12
CA HIS A 56 7.56 -3.14 7.90
C HIS A 56 8.67 -2.14 7.57
N VAL A 57 8.93 -1.90 6.29
CA VAL A 57 9.96 -0.94 5.85
C VAL A 57 9.50 0.48 6.16
N GLY A 58 8.21 0.80 5.95
CA GLY A 58 7.62 2.08 6.31
C GLY A 58 7.81 2.40 7.78
N THR A 59 7.37 1.51 8.67
CA THR A 59 7.52 1.67 10.12
C THR A 59 8.99 1.89 10.52
N ALA A 60 9.90 1.00 10.08
CA ALA A 60 11.32 1.11 10.42
C ALA A 60 11.95 2.42 9.93
N SER A 61 11.62 2.84 8.71
CA SER A 61 12.14 4.07 8.16
C SER A 61 11.53 5.32 8.82
N ARG A 62 10.32 5.25 9.41
CA ARG A 62 9.73 6.35 10.20
C ARG A 62 10.39 6.44 11.57
N LEU A 63 10.65 5.29 12.21
CA LEU A 63 11.42 5.22 13.44
C LEU A 63 12.83 5.82 13.27
N ASP A 64 13.48 5.56 12.13
CA ASP A 64 14.78 6.18 11.83
C ASP A 64 14.67 7.71 11.64
N CYS A 65 13.60 8.22 11.01
CA CYS A 65 13.34 9.66 10.97
C CYS A 65 13.14 10.27 12.37
N TRP A 66 12.39 9.61 13.24
CA TRP A 66 12.23 10.03 14.64
C TRP A 66 13.57 10.08 15.38
N ARG A 67 14.44 9.08 15.18
CA ARG A 67 15.79 9.04 15.76
C ARG A 67 16.62 10.24 15.31
N LEU A 68 16.60 10.54 14.00
CA LEU A 68 17.31 11.69 13.44
C LEU A 68 16.77 13.01 13.94
N GLU A 69 15.45 13.16 14.03
CA GLU A 69 14.82 14.39 14.54
C GLU A 69 15.10 14.61 16.02
N ALA A 70 15.09 13.55 16.83
CA ALA A 70 15.49 13.62 18.23
C ALA A 70 16.94 14.10 18.38
N ARG A 71 17.86 13.51 17.60
CA ARG A 71 19.26 13.93 17.55
C ARG A 71 19.42 15.40 17.13
N ASP A 72 18.70 15.81 16.09
CA ASP A 72 18.89 17.13 15.49
C ASP A 72 18.22 18.26 16.30
N THR A 73 17.14 17.97 17.05
CA THR A 73 16.30 19.01 17.70
C THR A 73 16.23 18.95 19.22
N ILE A 74 16.59 17.82 19.83
CA ILE A 74 16.52 17.61 21.28
C ILE A 74 17.94 17.59 21.86
N ASP A 75 18.73 16.59 21.46
CA ASP A 75 20.11 16.44 21.92
C ASP A 75 20.93 15.66 20.89
N SER A 76 22.03 16.27 20.43
CA SER A 76 22.99 15.67 19.49
C SER A 76 23.63 14.36 19.98
N LEU A 77 23.60 14.09 21.28
CA LEU A 77 24.11 12.86 21.89
C LEU A 77 23.14 11.67 21.76
N ILE A 78 21.90 11.89 21.32
CA ILE A 78 20.92 10.82 21.11
C ILE A 78 21.37 9.95 19.92
N ALA A 79 21.81 8.74 20.23
CA ALA A 79 22.21 7.75 19.23
C ALA A 79 21.06 6.82 18.83
N SER A 80 20.11 6.56 19.74
CA SER A 80 19.00 5.62 19.55
C SER A 80 17.66 6.17 20.07
N LEU A 81 16.56 5.56 19.63
CA LEU A 81 15.23 5.86 20.19
C LEU A 81 15.10 5.44 21.65
N ASP A 82 15.86 4.42 22.10
CA ASP A 82 15.89 4.03 23.51
C ASP A 82 16.51 5.14 24.37
N ASP A 83 17.52 5.85 23.85
CA ASP A 83 18.12 6.99 24.55
C ASP A 83 17.15 8.17 24.60
N PHE A 84 16.43 8.43 23.51
CA PHE A 84 15.37 9.44 23.49
C PHE A 84 14.24 9.11 24.47
N ALA A 85 13.82 7.85 24.54
CA ALA A 85 12.74 7.42 25.44
C ALA A 85 13.10 7.60 26.93
N LYS A 86 14.37 7.39 27.30
CA LYS A 86 14.87 7.63 28.67
C LYS A 86 14.78 9.10 29.12
N LEU A 87 14.66 10.04 28.17
CA LEU A 87 14.46 11.46 28.48
C LEU A 87 13.00 11.79 28.81
N GLU A 88 12.09 10.82 28.72
CA GLU A 88 10.66 10.97 29.00
C GLU A 88 10.05 12.20 28.31
N PRO A 89 10.14 12.28 26.96
CA PRO A 89 9.72 13.47 26.23
C PRO A 89 8.24 13.77 26.44
N SER A 90 7.92 15.04 26.68
CA SER A 90 6.53 15.48 26.86
C SER A 90 5.69 15.24 25.60
N TRP A 91 4.38 15.09 25.78
CA TRP A 91 3.44 14.99 24.66
C TRP A 91 3.56 16.16 23.68
N GLU A 92 3.75 17.38 24.17
CA GLU A 92 3.92 18.57 23.33
C GLU A 92 5.21 18.47 22.48
N THR A 93 6.29 17.97 23.07
CA THR A 93 7.55 17.70 22.34
C THR A 93 7.31 16.71 21.21
N LEU A 94 6.61 15.60 21.49
CA LEU A 94 6.30 14.58 20.48
C LEU A 94 5.43 15.16 19.35
N VAL A 95 4.39 15.92 19.67
CA VAL A 95 3.52 16.55 18.65
C VAL A 95 4.31 17.54 17.79
N ARG A 96 5.20 18.35 18.39
CA ARG A 96 6.06 19.29 17.66
C ARG A 96 7.01 18.55 16.72
N MET A 97 7.65 17.49 17.18
CA MET A 97 8.53 16.65 16.36
C MET A 97 7.75 16.00 15.20
N ALA A 98 6.58 15.44 15.46
CA ALA A 98 5.73 14.85 14.43
C ALA A 98 5.40 15.85 13.30
N LYS A 99 5.06 17.09 13.65
CA LYS A 99 4.83 18.17 12.66
C LYS A 99 6.09 18.48 11.85
N SER A 100 7.25 18.56 12.51
CA SER A 100 8.54 18.78 11.85
C SER A 100 8.88 17.65 10.87
N LEU A 101 8.66 16.41 11.27
CA LEU A 101 8.88 15.22 10.44
C LEU A 101 8.06 15.26 9.15
N CYS A 102 6.79 15.66 9.23
CA CYS A 102 5.93 15.82 8.05
C CYS A 102 6.49 16.83 7.05
N ILE A 103 7.11 17.92 7.52
CA ILE A 103 7.68 18.96 6.64
C ILE A 103 9.03 18.49 6.07
N LYS A 104 9.86 17.83 6.87
CA LYS A 104 11.23 17.45 6.53
C LYS A 104 11.30 16.21 5.62
N TYR A 105 10.44 15.22 5.84
CA TYR A 105 10.53 13.91 5.19
C TYR A 105 9.42 13.60 4.18
N VAL A 106 8.37 14.42 4.11
CA VAL A 106 7.31 14.27 3.12
C VAL A 106 7.40 15.41 2.11
N PRO A 107 7.83 15.14 0.86
CA PRO A 107 7.97 16.18 -0.14
C PRO A 107 6.60 16.79 -0.47
N GLY A 108 6.53 18.12 -0.43
CA GLY A 108 5.43 18.88 -0.98
C GLY A 108 5.50 18.96 -2.51
N GLN A 109 4.60 19.73 -3.11
CA GLN A 109 4.50 19.88 -4.57
C GLN A 109 5.81 20.37 -5.22
N ASP A 110 6.48 21.35 -4.60
CA ASP A 110 7.68 21.98 -5.17
C ASP A 110 8.99 21.40 -4.62
N THR A 111 8.93 20.63 -3.52
CA THR A 111 10.12 20.12 -2.81
C THR A 111 11.01 19.25 -3.70
N LEU A 112 10.43 18.23 -4.36
CA LEU A 112 11.21 17.34 -5.23
C LEU A 112 11.71 18.03 -6.50
N PRO A 113 10.89 18.80 -7.23
CA PRO A 113 11.37 19.60 -8.36
C PRO A 113 12.57 20.51 -8.01
N ASP A 114 12.50 21.21 -6.88
CA ASP A 114 13.57 22.11 -6.45
C ASP A 114 14.86 21.36 -6.10
N LEU A 115 14.76 20.23 -5.39
CA LEU A 115 15.91 19.34 -5.13
C LEU A 115 16.54 18.84 -6.43
N ARG A 116 15.72 18.49 -7.43
CA ARG A 116 16.17 17.96 -8.72
C ARG A 116 16.82 18.99 -9.63
N ARG A 117 16.52 20.28 -9.44
CA ARG A 117 17.16 21.42 -10.15
C ARG A 117 18.54 21.77 -9.58
N MET A 118 18.88 21.29 -8.39
CA MET A 118 20.19 21.55 -7.78
C MET A 118 21.33 20.94 -8.63
N ALA A 119 22.48 21.60 -8.62
CA ALA A 119 23.69 21.06 -9.23
C ALA A 119 24.07 19.71 -8.59
N ASP A 120 24.66 18.79 -9.36
CA ASP A 120 25.00 17.43 -8.90
C ASP A 120 25.85 17.43 -7.61
N LYS A 121 26.70 18.44 -7.40
CA LYS A 121 27.51 18.58 -6.17
C LYS A 121 26.67 18.79 -4.89
N SER A 122 25.47 19.35 -5.01
CA SER A 122 24.57 19.65 -3.89
C SER A 122 23.38 18.70 -3.82
N ARG A 123 23.20 17.88 -4.85
CA ARG A 123 22.08 16.96 -5.04
C ARG A 123 22.35 15.63 -4.36
N ASP A 124 21.33 15.07 -3.71
CA ASP A 124 21.35 13.74 -3.12
C ASP A 124 20.23 12.90 -3.74
N LYS A 125 20.58 12.15 -4.79
CA LYS A 125 19.61 11.38 -5.59
C LYS A 125 19.01 10.22 -4.80
N VAL A 126 19.73 9.69 -3.81
CA VAL A 126 19.24 8.61 -2.94
C VAL A 126 18.25 9.15 -1.90
N HIS A 127 18.53 10.34 -1.33
CA HIS A 127 17.60 10.98 -0.41
C HIS A 127 16.30 11.39 -1.13
N GLU A 128 16.38 11.90 -2.37
CA GLU A 128 15.20 12.17 -3.20
C GLU A 128 14.30 10.92 -3.36
N ASN A 129 14.90 9.77 -3.68
CA ASN A 129 14.16 8.51 -3.79
C ASN A 129 13.52 8.11 -2.45
N THR A 130 14.23 8.34 -1.34
CA THR A 130 13.75 8.04 0.02
C THR A 130 12.56 8.92 0.40
N LEU A 131 12.63 10.24 0.12
CA LEU A 131 11.53 11.19 0.33
C LEU A 131 10.28 10.80 -0.48
N LEU A 132 10.45 10.39 -1.74
CA LEU A 132 9.35 9.90 -2.56
C LEU A 132 8.75 8.61 -1.99
N GLN A 133 9.57 7.71 -1.46
CA GLN A 133 9.11 6.50 -0.78
C GLN A 133 8.29 6.83 0.48
N HIS A 134 8.73 7.78 1.30
CA HIS A 134 7.96 8.29 2.45
C HIS A 134 6.58 8.77 2.04
N GLN A 135 6.51 9.63 1.02
CA GLN A 135 5.24 10.20 0.54
C GLN A 135 4.24 9.11 0.15
N ILE A 136 4.67 8.15 -0.66
CA ILE A 136 3.76 7.13 -1.20
C ILE A 136 3.43 6.08 -0.14
N PHE A 137 4.35 5.75 0.77
CA PHE A 137 4.07 4.83 1.88
C PHE A 137 3.06 5.42 2.86
N LEU A 138 3.21 6.68 3.24
CA LEU A 138 2.24 7.35 4.12
C LEU A 138 0.87 7.45 3.45
N LEU A 139 0.81 7.74 2.14
CA LEU A 139 -0.45 7.73 1.40
C LEU A 139 -1.10 6.33 1.35
N TYR A 140 -0.30 5.26 1.37
CA TYR A 140 -0.78 3.88 1.45
C TYR A 140 -1.26 3.51 2.86
N GLU A 141 -0.56 3.95 3.89
CA GLU A 141 -0.97 3.77 5.28
C GLU A 141 -2.27 4.53 5.55
N GLU A 142 -2.41 5.75 5.04
CA GLU A 142 -3.63 6.56 5.14
C GLU A 142 -4.84 5.85 4.53
N ILE A 143 -4.70 5.35 3.28
CA ILE A 143 -5.82 4.68 2.62
C ILE A 143 -6.17 3.36 3.32
N THR A 144 -5.17 2.62 3.80
CA THR A 144 -5.37 1.37 4.55
C THR A 144 -6.08 1.64 5.87
N HIS A 145 -5.66 2.67 6.60
CA HIS A 145 -6.27 3.09 7.86
C HIS A 145 -7.72 3.53 7.63
N ALA A 146 -7.98 4.42 6.65
CA ALA A 146 -9.33 4.86 6.31
C ALA A 146 -10.24 3.67 5.95
N MET A 147 -9.74 2.73 5.15
CA MET A 147 -10.48 1.51 4.79
C MET A 147 -10.79 0.64 6.01
N ASN A 148 -9.83 0.40 6.90
CA ASN A 148 -10.01 -0.44 8.08
C ASN A 148 -11.02 0.14 9.08
N TYR A 149 -11.10 1.47 9.19
CA TYR A 149 -12.03 2.17 10.08
C TYR A 149 -13.35 2.55 9.41
N GLY A 150 -13.54 2.26 8.12
CA GLY A 150 -14.78 2.61 7.41
C GLY A 150 -14.93 4.10 7.11
N ASP A 151 -13.84 4.87 7.17
CA ASP A 151 -13.86 6.32 6.93
C ASP A 151 -13.83 6.61 5.42
N ILE A 152 -15.02 6.65 4.83
CA ILE A 152 -15.21 6.95 3.41
C ILE A 152 -14.71 8.36 3.06
N GLY A 153 -14.79 9.32 3.98
CA GLY A 153 -14.35 10.69 3.74
C GLY A 153 -12.84 10.78 3.54
N ARG A 154 -12.07 10.16 4.44
CA ARG A 154 -10.60 10.05 4.30
C ARG A 154 -10.20 9.21 3.09
N LEU A 155 -10.95 8.14 2.82
CA LEU A 155 -10.73 7.30 1.64
C LEU A 155 -10.88 8.11 0.34
N GLU A 156 -11.97 8.86 0.17
CA GLU A 156 -12.19 9.73 -0.98
C GLU A 156 -11.14 10.85 -1.08
N HIS A 157 -10.62 11.34 0.05
CA HIS A 157 -9.56 12.34 0.08
C HIS A 157 -8.24 11.80 -0.51
N ALA A 158 -7.96 10.52 -0.35
CA ALA A 158 -6.76 9.88 -0.91
C ALA A 158 -6.88 9.54 -2.41
N PHE A 159 -8.09 9.41 -2.95
CA PHE A 159 -8.33 8.99 -4.34
C PHE A 159 -7.71 9.88 -5.41
N PRO A 160 -7.72 11.23 -5.34
CA PRO A 160 -7.07 12.06 -6.34
C PRO A 160 -5.57 11.77 -6.48
N ALA A 161 -4.87 11.63 -5.36
CA ALA A 161 -3.44 11.32 -5.35
C ALA A 161 -3.16 9.93 -5.96
N TRP A 162 -3.90 8.91 -5.52
CA TRP A 162 -3.79 7.55 -6.07
C TRP A 162 -4.14 7.48 -7.55
N SER A 163 -5.16 8.21 -8.00
CA SER A 163 -5.55 8.28 -9.41
C SER A 163 -4.39 8.78 -10.29
N MET A 164 -3.67 9.82 -9.84
CA MET A 164 -2.50 10.33 -10.55
C MET A 164 -1.33 9.34 -10.50
N ILE A 165 -1.05 8.73 -9.34
CA ILE A 165 -0.02 7.69 -9.22
C ILE A 165 -0.30 6.53 -10.19
N PHE A 166 -1.55 6.07 -10.26
CA PHE A 166 -1.97 5.01 -11.18
C PHE A 166 -1.77 5.41 -12.65
N ALA A 167 -2.06 6.66 -13.01
CA ALA A 167 -1.77 7.15 -14.36
C ALA A 167 -0.26 7.09 -14.66
N GLY A 168 0.60 7.55 -13.75
CA GLY A 168 2.06 7.60 -13.97
C GLY A 168 2.79 6.24 -13.85
N CYS A 169 2.16 5.24 -13.23
CA CYS A 169 2.71 3.88 -13.08
C CYS A 169 2.10 2.84 -14.04
N GLY A 170 1.38 3.28 -15.08
CA GLY A 170 0.80 2.39 -16.10
C GLY A 170 -0.47 1.64 -15.66
N LYS A 171 -1.10 2.00 -14.53
CA LYS A 171 -2.38 1.43 -14.06
C LYS A 171 -3.56 2.27 -14.54
N HIS A 172 -3.65 2.50 -15.86
CA HIS A 172 -4.61 3.45 -16.44
C HIS A 172 -6.08 3.11 -16.18
N LYS A 173 -6.45 1.82 -16.09
CA LYS A 173 -7.82 1.40 -15.78
C LYS A 173 -8.24 1.88 -14.38
N TYR A 174 -7.39 1.70 -13.38
CA TYR A 174 -7.64 2.16 -12.01
C TYR A 174 -7.69 3.68 -11.91
N SER A 175 -6.79 4.37 -12.62
CA SER A 175 -6.82 5.84 -12.71
C SER A 175 -8.15 6.33 -13.29
N ALA A 176 -8.55 5.79 -14.44
CA ALA A 176 -9.80 6.16 -15.11
C ALA A 176 -11.02 5.87 -14.22
N GLU A 177 -11.05 4.73 -13.54
CA GLU A 177 -12.14 4.35 -12.66
C GLU A 177 -12.27 5.27 -11.45
N LEU A 178 -11.17 5.59 -10.77
CA LEU A 178 -11.19 6.54 -9.64
C LEU A 178 -11.63 7.93 -10.10
N MET A 179 -11.18 8.40 -11.27
CA MET A 179 -11.63 9.68 -11.81
C MET A 179 -13.12 9.66 -12.16
N ARG A 180 -13.62 8.57 -12.73
CA ARG A 180 -15.04 8.39 -13.03
C ARG A 180 -15.86 8.41 -11.75
N TYR A 181 -15.47 7.62 -10.75
CA TYR A 181 -16.09 7.58 -9.43
C TYR A 181 -16.20 8.97 -8.82
N LEU A 182 -15.08 9.69 -8.71
CA LEU A 182 -15.05 11.04 -8.14
C LEU A 182 -15.91 12.01 -8.96
N THR A 183 -15.88 11.92 -10.29
CA THR A 183 -16.69 12.77 -11.16
C THR A 183 -18.18 12.52 -10.94
N ASP A 184 -18.58 11.25 -10.83
CA ASP A 184 -19.97 10.85 -10.69
C ASP A 184 -20.52 11.27 -9.32
N VAL A 185 -19.80 10.90 -8.26
CA VAL A 185 -20.17 11.18 -6.87
C VAL A 185 -20.15 12.67 -6.55
N HIS A 186 -19.22 13.47 -7.09
CA HIS A 186 -19.15 14.89 -6.74
C HIS A 186 -19.91 15.80 -7.71
N PHE A 187 -20.00 15.47 -9.00
CA PHE A 187 -20.48 16.41 -10.03
C PHE A 187 -21.64 15.90 -10.89
N ARG A 188 -21.72 14.60 -11.26
CA ARG A 188 -22.69 14.14 -12.26
C ARG A 188 -24.10 13.85 -11.73
N TYR A 189 -24.25 13.27 -10.54
CA TYR A 189 -25.58 12.82 -10.10
C TYR A 189 -26.60 13.98 -9.94
N PRO A 190 -27.82 13.86 -10.50
CA PRO A 190 -28.78 14.97 -10.65
C PRO A 190 -29.40 15.44 -9.32
N PRO A 191 -29.75 16.74 -9.19
CA PRO A 191 -30.11 17.37 -7.91
C PRO A 191 -31.22 16.68 -7.10
N GLY A 192 -32.26 16.15 -7.75
CA GLY A 192 -33.42 15.52 -7.08
C GLY A 192 -33.15 14.13 -6.47
N LEU A 193 -32.13 13.41 -6.96
CA LEU A 193 -31.72 12.09 -6.45
C LEU A 193 -30.29 12.10 -5.87
N LYS A 194 -29.65 13.27 -5.90
CA LYS A 194 -28.24 13.51 -5.58
C LYS A 194 -27.85 12.91 -4.25
N TYR A 195 -28.62 13.20 -3.21
CA TYR A 195 -28.31 12.76 -1.86
C TYR A 195 -28.50 11.25 -1.69
N GLY A 196 -29.59 10.69 -2.22
CA GLY A 196 -29.88 9.26 -2.14
C GLY A 196 -28.84 8.41 -2.89
N VAL A 197 -28.56 8.75 -4.15
CA VAL A 197 -27.63 7.98 -4.99
C VAL A 197 -26.19 8.09 -4.48
N ARG A 198 -25.72 9.29 -4.10
CA ARG A 198 -24.37 9.46 -3.54
C ARG A 198 -24.20 8.69 -2.25
N LYS A 199 -25.21 8.75 -1.36
CA LYS A 199 -25.21 8.00 -0.11
C LYS A 199 -25.18 6.50 -0.37
N ALA A 200 -26.01 6.01 -1.30
CA ALA A 200 -26.03 4.61 -1.67
C ALA A 200 -24.66 4.15 -2.21
N VAL A 201 -24.06 4.86 -3.17
CA VAL A 201 -22.75 4.52 -3.72
C VAL A 201 -21.69 4.49 -2.60
N ARG A 202 -21.60 5.53 -1.78
CA ARG A 202 -20.63 5.59 -0.68
C ARG A 202 -20.83 4.50 0.37
N TYR A 203 -22.07 4.18 0.70
CA TYR A 203 -22.35 3.19 1.74
C TYR A 203 -22.16 1.75 1.25
N ASN A 204 -21.96 1.54 -0.05
CA ASN A 204 -21.71 0.23 -0.64
C ASN A 204 -20.25 0.00 -1.04
N ILE A 205 -19.32 0.95 -0.85
CA ILE A 205 -17.90 0.70 -1.16
C ILE A 205 -17.14 -0.05 -0.05
N LEU A 206 -17.60 0.06 1.19
CA LEU A 206 -17.03 -0.61 2.36
C LEU A 206 -18.10 -1.36 3.14
N ILE A 207 -17.72 -2.49 3.73
CA ILE A 207 -18.58 -3.31 4.59
C ILE A 207 -17.79 -3.79 5.81
N ASN A 208 -18.44 -3.98 6.95
CA ASN A 208 -17.85 -4.60 8.13
C ASN A 208 -18.56 -5.91 8.46
N PRO A 209 -18.09 -7.05 7.91
CA PRO A 209 -18.75 -8.34 8.13
C PRO A 209 -18.76 -8.79 9.60
N THR A 210 -17.76 -8.34 10.39
CA THR A 210 -17.58 -8.79 11.77
C THR A 210 -18.28 -7.90 12.80
N GLY A 211 -18.67 -6.68 12.41
CA GLY A 211 -19.17 -5.65 13.32
C GLY A 211 -18.13 -5.05 14.28
N LYS A 212 -16.85 -5.45 14.19
CA LYS A 212 -15.77 -4.97 15.08
C LYS A 212 -15.11 -3.71 14.55
N GLU A 213 -14.68 -2.84 15.46
CA GLU A 213 -13.91 -1.65 15.10
C GLU A 213 -12.60 -2.03 14.38
N GLY A 214 -12.22 -1.29 13.34
CA GLY A 214 -11.00 -1.60 12.55
C GLY A 214 -11.11 -2.77 11.56
N HIS A 215 -12.29 -3.39 11.44
CA HIS A 215 -12.52 -4.59 10.61
C HIS A 215 -13.39 -4.32 9.36
N TRP A 216 -13.42 -3.07 8.90
CA TRP A 216 -14.06 -2.72 7.62
C TRP A 216 -13.20 -3.17 6.45
N ARG A 217 -13.84 -3.63 5.38
CA ARG A 217 -13.26 -4.18 4.15
C ARG A 217 -13.92 -3.56 2.92
N GLY A 218 -13.20 -3.54 1.80
CA GLY A 218 -13.81 -3.25 0.51
C GLY A 218 -14.89 -4.29 0.19
N ILE A 219 -16.03 -3.86 -0.35
CA ILE A 219 -17.12 -4.79 -0.68
C ILE A 219 -16.68 -5.87 -1.68
N ASP A 220 -15.78 -5.49 -2.59
CA ASP A 220 -15.19 -6.37 -3.59
C ASP A 220 -14.53 -7.59 -2.94
N TRP A 221 -13.87 -7.40 -1.79
CA TRP A 221 -13.22 -8.50 -1.09
C TRP A 221 -14.23 -9.53 -0.54
N LEU A 222 -15.41 -9.06 -0.09
CA LEU A 222 -16.49 -9.97 0.31
C LEU A 222 -17.06 -10.73 -0.89
N VAL A 223 -17.17 -10.07 -2.04
CA VAL A 223 -17.63 -10.69 -3.29
C VAL A 223 -16.64 -11.73 -3.79
N GLU A 224 -15.34 -11.42 -3.78
CA GLU A 224 -14.25 -12.34 -4.11
C GLU A 224 -14.25 -13.56 -3.17
N HIS A 225 -14.41 -13.34 -1.88
CA HIS A 225 -14.52 -14.41 -0.90
C HIS A 225 -15.72 -15.33 -1.18
N ASN A 226 -16.89 -14.76 -1.48
CA ASN A 226 -18.06 -15.55 -1.86
C ASN A 226 -17.83 -16.32 -3.16
N ASN A 227 -17.14 -15.72 -4.14
CA ASN A 227 -16.77 -16.38 -5.39
C ASN A 227 -15.84 -17.57 -5.15
N LEU A 228 -14.86 -17.45 -4.25
CA LEU A 228 -13.97 -18.56 -3.85
C LEU A 228 -14.79 -19.74 -3.33
N TYR A 229 -15.69 -19.49 -2.38
CA TYR A 229 -16.53 -20.55 -1.81
C TYR A 229 -17.45 -21.20 -2.84
N MET A 230 -18.11 -20.41 -3.68
CA MET A 230 -19.03 -20.92 -4.71
C MET A 230 -18.30 -21.71 -5.80
N LYS A 231 -17.17 -21.19 -6.30
CA LYS A 231 -16.53 -21.70 -7.52
C LYS A 231 -15.40 -22.68 -7.27
N GLN A 232 -14.73 -22.62 -6.11
CA GLN A 232 -13.55 -23.46 -5.85
C GLN A 232 -13.85 -24.53 -4.80
N ILE A 233 -14.58 -24.17 -3.74
CA ILE A 233 -14.79 -25.05 -2.58
C ILE A 233 -16.03 -25.93 -2.78
N TYR A 234 -17.18 -25.33 -3.10
CA TYR A 234 -18.48 -26.00 -3.13
C TYR A 234 -19.05 -26.23 -4.53
N SER A 235 -18.26 -26.03 -5.58
CA SER A 235 -18.72 -26.14 -6.96
C SER A 235 -18.95 -27.56 -7.46
N GLY A 236 -18.76 -28.58 -6.62
CA GLY A 236 -18.59 -29.96 -7.09
C GLY A 236 -17.25 -30.19 -7.81
N LYS A 237 -16.94 -31.47 -8.10
CA LYS A 237 -15.70 -31.89 -8.77
C LYS A 237 -16.00 -32.54 -10.13
N PHE A 238 -15.07 -32.41 -11.07
CA PHE A 238 -15.12 -33.04 -12.40
C PHE A 238 -16.43 -32.76 -13.14
N SER A 239 -17.16 -33.79 -13.56
CA SER A 239 -18.43 -33.70 -14.28
C SER A 239 -19.55 -32.99 -13.50
N ASN A 240 -19.40 -32.86 -12.18
CA ASN A 240 -20.38 -32.19 -11.32
C ASN A 240 -20.11 -30.69 -11.18
N HIS A 241 -19.01 -30.18 -11.77
CA HIS A 241 -18.72 -28.75 -11.83
C HIS A 241 -19.60 -28.05 -12.88
N GLN A 242 -20.88 -27.94 -12.57
CA GLN A 242 -21.90 -27.36 -13.45
C GLN A 242 -22.49 -26.11 -12.80
N ILE A 243 -22.87 -25.14 -13.63
CA ILE A 243 -23.44 -23.87 -13.18
C ILE A 243 -24.70 -24.11 -12.34
N ASP A 244 -25.57 -25.02 -12.76
CA ASP A 244 -26.81 -25.34 -12.05
C ASP A 244 -26.53 -25.88 -10.64
N HIS A 245 -25.48 -26.70 -10.49
CA HIS A 245 -25.06 -27.18 -9.18
C HIS A 245 -24.53 -26.03 -8.31
N ILE A 246 -23.65 -25.18 -8.84
CA ILE A 246 -23.13 -24.01 -8.12
C ILE A 246 -24.27 -23.11 -7.62
N ILE A 247 -25.27 -22.84 -8.48
CA ILE A 247 -26.44 -22.03 -8.12
C ILE A 247 -27.22 -22.69 -6.98
N ASN A 248 -27.50 -24.00 -7.10
CA ASN A 248 -28.25 -24.74 -6.08
C ASN A 248 -27.52 -24.81 -4.73
N GLU A 249 -26.19 -24.92 -4.73
CA GLU A 249 -25.37 -25.00 -3.52
C GLU A 249 -25.09 -23.63 -2.89
N SER A 250 -25.08 -22.54 -3.68
CA SER A 250 -24.72 -21.20 -3.21
C SER A 250 -25.49 -20.71 -1.96
N PRO A 251 -26.83 -20.90 -1.81
CA PRO A 251 -27.53 -20.47 -0.59
C PRO A 251 -27.19 -21.32 0.64
N LEU A 252 -26.55 -22.49 0.47
CA LEU A 252 -26.22 -23.42 1.56
C LEU A 252 -24.80 -23.23 2.12
N ILE A 253 -23.98 -22.36 1.51
CA ILE A 253 -22.57 -22.17 1.87
C ILE A 253 -22.37 -21.87 3.36
N GLU A 254 -23.18 -20.99 3.95
CA GLU A 254 -23.08 -20.66 5.37
C GLU A 254 -23.50 -21.83 6.27
N VAL A 255 -24.45 -22.66 5.83
CA VAL A 255 -24.81 -23.90 6.53
C VAL A 255 -23.63 -24.88 6.50
N TYR A 256 -22.96 -25.02 5.36
CA TYR A 256 -21.77 -25.88 5.24
C TYR A 256 -20.61 -25.41 6.10
N LYS A 257 -20.32 -24.11 6.12
CA LYS A 257 -19.29 -23.52 6.99
C LYS A 257 -19.60 -23.76 8.46
N ASN A 258 -20.85 -23.56 8.87
CA ASN A 258 -21.26 -23.80 10.25
C ASN A 258 -21.16 -25.28 10.65
N ASN A 259 -21.56 -26.20 9.77
CA ASN A 259 -21.42 -27.64 10.01
C ASN A 259 -19.94 -28.05 10.16
N ARG A 260 -19.06 -27.53 9.30
CA ARG A 260 -17.60 -27.77 9.40
C ARG A 260 -17.06 -27.28 10.75
N ARG A 261 -17.37 -26.04 11.15
CA ARG A 261 -16.93 -25.48 12.44
C ARG A 261 -17.46 -26.29 13.63
N GLN A 262 -18.69 -26.79 13.55
CA GLN A 262 -19.25 -27.66 14.60
C GLN A 262 -18.51 -28.99 14.70
N LEU A 263 -18.21 -29.63 13.57
CA LEU A 263 -17.42 -30.86 13.55
C LEU A 263 -16.02 -30.64 14.13
N GLU A 264 -15.33 -29.57 13.74
CA GLU A 264 -14.01 -29.23 14.29
C GLU A 264 -14.06 -29.05 15.82
N LYS A 265 -15.11 -28.42 16.36
CA LYS A 265 -15.34 -28.32 17.80
C LYS A 265 -15.59 -29.68 18.45
N MET A 266 -16.44 -30.52 17.86
CA MET A 266 -16.75 -31.86 18.39
C MET A 266 -15.51 -32.74 18.51
N PHE A 267 -14.59 -32.67 17.53
CA PHE A 267 -13.33 -33.42 17.55
C PHE A 267 -12.22 -32.76 18.40
N CYS A 268 -12.54 -31.74 19.21
CA CYS A 268 -11.56 -31.00 20.02
C CYS A 268 -10.40 -30.41 19.18
N LEU A 269 -10.61 -30.19 17.89
CA LEU A 269 -9.63 -29.53 17.00
C LEU A 269 -9.57 -28.01 17.23
N ALA A 270 -10.43 -27.50 18.12
CA ALA A 270 -10.49 -26.10 18.57
C ALA A 270 -9.16 -25.55 19.13
N ARG A 271 -8.17 -26.39 19.43
CA ARG A 271 -6.82 -25.97 19.87
C ARG A 271 -5.92 -25.46 18.72
N LYS A 272 -6.33 -25.61 17.46
CA LYS A 272 -5.69 -24.87 16.36
C LYS A 272 -6.32 -23.49 16.33
N GLY A 273 -5.68 -22.51 16.95
CA GLY A 273 -6.08 -21.12 16.75
C GLY A 273 -6.06 -20.82 15.26
N THR A 274 -7.23 -20.52 14.69
CA THR A 274 -7.34 -20.06 13.29
C THR A 274 -6.81 -18.63 13.14
N LYS A 275 -6.67 -17.94 14.28
CA LYS A 275 -6.09 -16.59 14.40
C LYS A 275 -4.58 -16.69 14.55
N HIS A 276 -3.87 -16.21 13.55
CA HIS A 276 -2.45 -15.94 13.67
C HIS A 276 -2.25 -14.76 14.64
N ALA A 277 -1.53 -14.97 15.74
CA ALA A 277 -1.07 -13.86 16.56
C ALA A 277 -0.17 -12.95 15.72
N SER A 278 -0.29 -11.63 15.89
CA SER A 278 0.59 -10.68 15.22
C SER A 278 2.05 -11.01 15.57
N PRO A 279 2.94 -11.09 14.57
CA PRO A 279 4.34 -11.45 14.82
C PRO A 279 5.04 -10.37 15.66
N ASP A 280 5.94 -10.77 16.55
CA ASP A 280 6.83 -9.82 17.22
C ASP A 280 7.84 -9.25 16.21
N MET A 281 7.72 -7.96 15.93
CA MET A 281 8.51 -7.26 14.93
C MET A 281 9.79 -6.63 15.50
N THR A 282 10.07 -6.78 16.79
CA THR A 282 11.20 -6.12 17.48
C THR A 282 12.54 -6.41 16.80
N SER A 283 12.85 -7.67 16.52
CA SER A 283 14.09 -8.06 15.84
C SER A 283 14.15 -7.53 14.40
N THR A 284 13.02 -7.52 13.70
CA THR A 284 12.92 -7.01 12.32
C THR A 284 13.25 -5.52 12.26
N TYR A 285 12.64 -4.72 13.15
CA TYR A 285 12.90 -3.28 13.22
C TYR A 285 14.32 -2.97 13.66
N LYS A 286 14.87 -3.68 14.66
CA LYS A 286 16.28 -3.51 15.06
C LYS A 286 17.26 -3.72 13.90
N LYS A 287 17.05 -4.77 13.10
CA LYS A 287 17.90 -5.07 11.93
C LYS A 287 17.79 -3.98 10.86
N LEU A 288 16.57 -3.54 10.52
CA LEU A 288 16.37 -2.48 9.54
C LEU A 288 16.93 -1.14 10.01
N SER A 289 16.68 -0.76 11.27
CA SER A 289 17.18 0.50 11.83
C SER A 289 18.70 0.54 11.86
N ALA A 290 19.37 -0.56 12.23
CA ALA A 290 20.83 -0.65 12.16
C ALA A 290 21.35 -0.46 10.72
N TYR A 291 20.73 -1.13 9.75
CA TYR A 291 21.07 -0.99 8.34
C TYR A 291 20.83 0.44 7.82
N MET A 292 19.70 1.05 8.17
CA MET A 292 19.35 2.41 7.73
C MET A 292 20.28 3.47 8.32
N ALA A 293 20.70 3.29 9.59
CA ALA A 293 21.69 4.15 10.22
C ALA A 293 23.07 4.01 9.54
N GLU A 294 23.51 2.78 9.25
CA GLU A 294 24.77 2.52 8.54
C GLU A 294 24.77 3.16 7.14
N LYS A 295 23.68 2.98 6.39
CA LYS A 295 23.54 3.45 5.00
C LYS A 295 23.01 4.88 4.88
N LYS A 296 22.81 5.57 6.01
CA LYS A 296 22.32 6.94 6.07
C LYS A 296 21.06 7.13 5.22
N THR A 297 20.10 6.21 5.32
CA THR A 297 18.93 6.14 4.42
C THR A 297 18.15 7.45 4.44
N ASN A 298 17.81 7.94 5.63
CA ASN A 298 17.03 9.17 5.80
C ASN A 298 17.87 10.44 5.95
N GLU A 299 19.19 10.34 6.07
CA GLU A 299 20.05 11.52 6.16
C GLU A 299 20.36 12.09 4.78
N ARG A 300 20.43 13.42 4.69
CA ARG A 300 20.86 14.12 3.49
C ARG A 300 22.39 14.11 3.42
N VAL A 301 22.92 13.54 2.36
CA VAL A 301 24.36 13.46 2.08
C VAL A 301 24.62 14.15 0.73
N PRO A 302 25.20 15.36 0.73
CA PRO A 302 25.50 16.08 -0.51
C PRO A 302 26.34 15.24 -1.48
N SER A 303 26.11 15.41 -2.79
CA SER A 303 26.79 14.67 -3.87
C SER A 303 26.51 13.16 -3.93
N ARG A 304 25.59 12.60 -3.12
CA ARG A 304 25.27 11.18 -3.19
C ARG A 304 24.49 10.85 -4.47
N SER A 305 25.10 10.07 -5.34
CA SER A 305 24.49 9.58 -6.59
C SER A 305 23.64 8.33 -6.36
N ALA A 306 22.73 8.06 -7.29
CA ALA A 306 21.91 6.85 -7.33
C ALA A 306 22.08 6.19 -8.70
N LYS A 307 22.09 4.85 -8.74
CA LYS A 307 22.07 4.08 -10.00
C LYS A 307 20.76 4.28 -10.75
N TYR A 308 19.68 4.56 -10.02
CA TYR A 308 18.37 4.85 -10.59
C TYR A 308 17.67 5.98 -9.82
N VAL A 309 17.17 6.98 -10.55
CA VAL A 309 16.33 8.04 -9.99
C VAL A 309 14.88 7.63 -10.20
N VAL A 310 14.13 7.46 -9.11
CA VAL A 310 12.73 7.01 -9.15
C VAL A 310 11.86 8.10 -9.76
N THR A 311 11.07 7.74 -10.77
CA THR A 311 10.09 8.65 -11.39
C THR A 311 9.03 9.05 -10.38
N ASN A 312 8.71 10.36 -10.31
CA ASN A 312 7.57 10.84 -9.53
C ASN A 312 6.28 10.46 -10.26
N ALA A 313 5.72 9.31 -9.92
CA ALA A 313 4.54 8.77 -10.60
C ALA A 313 3.31 9.68 -10.48
N MET A 314 3.17 10.42 -9.37
CA MET A 314 2.06 11.36 -9.19
C MET A 314 2.16 12.53 -10.17
N GLU A 315 3.34 13.13 -10.28
CA GLU A 315 3.60 14.26 -11.20
C GLU A 315 3.50 13.82 -12.66
N LYS A 316 4.15 12.71 -13.03
CA LYS A 316 4.01 12.12 -14.38
C LYS A 316 2.55 11.85 -14.72
N GLY A 317 1.78 11.27 -13.80
CA GLY A 317 0.35 11.03 -14.01
C GLY A 317 -0.46 12.31 -14.19
N MET A 318 -0.13 13.36 -13.44
CA MET A 318 -0.76 14.67 -13.58
C MET A 318 -0.48 15.30 -14.95
N GLU A 319 0.75 15.20 -15.46
CA GLU A 319 1.13 15.63 -16.81
C GLU A 319 0.32 14.86 -17.87
N MET A 320 0.28 13.53 -17.78
CA MET A 320 -0.48 12.69 -18.71
C MET A 320 -1.98 13.04 -18.75
N VAL A 321 -2.58 13.33 -17.59
CA VAL A 321 -4.00 13.73 -17.51
C VAL A 321 -4.22 15.12 -18.12
N ARG A 322 -3.27 16.05 -17.94
CA ARG A 322 -3.35 17.40 -18.56
C ARG A 322 -3.23 17.33 -20.08
N GLU A 323 -2.30 16.54 -20.61
CA GLU A 323 -2.09 16.38 -22.05
C GLU A 323 -3.32 15.80 -22.75
N ARG A 324 -3.98 14.81 -22.14
CA ARG A 324 -5.24 14.23 -22.67
C ARG A 324 -6.38 15.24 -22.77
N ARG A 325 -6.43 16.25 -21.89
CA ARG A 325 -7.42 17.34 -21.95
C ARG A 325 -7.08 18.40 -23.01
N GLY A 326 -5.81 18.51 -23.39
CA GLY A 326 -5.32 19.51 -24.35
C GLY A 326 -5.42 19.13 -25.84
N GLY A 327 -6.00 17.97 -26.18
CA GLY A 327 -6.29 17.59 -27.57
C GLY A 327 -5.07 17.19 -28.42
N ARG A 328 -3.88 16.96 -27.84
CA ARG A 328 -2.73 16.42 -28.58
C ARG A 328 -2.84 14.89 -28.71
N THR A 329 -3.63 14.43 -29.67
CA THR A 329 -3.57 13.05 -30.19
C THR A 329 -2.64 13.05 -31.41
N GLY A 330 -1.35 12.79 -31.20
CA GLY A 330 -0.38 12.85 -32.30
C GLY A 330 1.04 12.56 -31.84
N GLY A 331 1.24 11.41 -31.21
CA GLY A 331 2.56 10.85 -30.96
C GLY A 331 2.40 9.35 -30.81
N ASP A 332 3.31 8.57 -31.40
CA ASP A 332 3.40 7.14 -31.15
C ASP A 332 3.37 6.89 -29.63
N PRO A 333 2.68 5.84 -29.14
CA PRO A 333 2.69 5.52 -27.73
C PRO A 333 4.16 5.37 -27.30
N VAL A 334 4.65 6.31 -26.51
CA VAL A 334 5.95 6.21 -25.86
C VAL A 334 5.89 4.91 -25.09
N LYS A 335 6.75 3.93 -25.46
CA LYS A 335 6.87 2.68 -24.72
C LYS A 335 7.13 3.04 -23.26
N ASP A 336 6.12 2.87 -22.41
CA ASP A 336 6.27 3.17 -21.00
C ASP A 336 7.11 2.05 -20.37
N GLN A 337 7.89 2.38 -19.35
CA GLN A 337 8.70 1.39 -18.64
C GLN A 337 7.84 0.31 -17.94
N TRP A 338 6.52 0.46 -17.96
CA TRP A 338 5.51 -0.45 -17.41
C TRP A 338 4.80 -1.29 -18.48
N ASP A 339 5.12 -1.11 -19.77
CA ASP A 339 4.48 -1.82 -20.86
C ASP A 339 4.82 -3.32 -20.85
N GLY A 340 3.81 -4.16 -21.12
CA GLY A 340 3.96 -5.62 -21.12
C GLY A 340 3.92 -6.28 -19.74
N LEU A 341 3.61 -5.52 -18.68
CA LEU A 341 3.24 -6.10 -17.39
C LEU A 341 1.92 -6.86 -17.51
N PRO A 342 1.83 -8.11 -17.01
CA PRO A 342 0.56 -8.81 -16.95
C PRO A 342 -0.47 -7.98 -16.16
N GLU A 343 -1.73 -8.03 -16.59
CA GLU A 343 -2.83 -7.59 -15.72
C GLU A 343 -2.83 -8.47 -14.47
N GLU A 344 -3.15 -7.91 -13.30
CA GLU A 344 -3.18 -8.65 -12.04
C GLU A 344 -4.05 -9.91 -12.25
N THR A 345 -3.42 -11.10 -12.19
CA THR A 345 -4.16 -12.36 -12.10
C THR A 345 -4.81 -12.41 -10.73
N GLU A 346 -6.12 -12.74 -10.70
CA GLU A 346 -6.86 -13.04 -9.47
C GLU A 346 -5.97 -13.88 -8.54
N ILE A 347 -5.61 -13.30 -7.40
CA ILE A 347 -4.74 -13.98 -6.44
C ILE A 347 -5.55 -15.14 -5.89
N GLY A 348 -5.01 -16.36 -5.94
CA GLY A 348 -5.54 -17.48 -5.16
C GLY A 348 -5.51 -17.09 -3.69
N GLU A 349 -6.66 -16.69 -3.16
CA GLU A 349 -6.84 -16.39 -1.75
C GLU A 349 -6.80 -17.69 -0.94
N ASP A 350 -6.33 -17.57 0.30
CA ASP A 350 -6.26 -18.67 1.25
C ASP A 350 -7.69 -19.07 1.66
N ASP A 351 -7.95 -20.37 1.88
CA ASP A 351 -9.27 -20.93 2.24
C ASP A 351 -9.75 -20.52 3.66
N GLY A 352 -9.12 -19.50 4.27
CA GLY A 352 -9.42 -19.01 5.62
C GLY A 352 -10.75 -18.29 5.68
N ASP A 353 -11.45 -18.39 6.82
CA ASP A 353 -12.69 -17.66 7.03
C ASP A 353 -12.46 -16.14 7.06
N LEU A 354 -13.47 -15.32 6.74
CA LEU A 354 -13.39 -13.84 6.87
C LEU A 354 -12.94 -13.37 8.27
N GLU A 355 -13.13 -14.21 9.29
CA GLU A 355 -12.69 -13.97 10.67
C GLU A 355 -11.21 -14.29 10.92
N ASP A 356 -10.56 -15.04 10.02
CA ASP A 356 -9.16 -15.49 10.10
C ASP A 356 -8.22 -14.59 9.28
N LEU A 357 -8.78 -13.69 8.46
CA LEU A 357 -8.08 -12.70 7.65
C LEU A 357 -7.90 -11.35 8.40
N VAL A 358 -7.82 -11.43 9.73
CA VAL A 358 -7.61 -10.32 10.67
C VAL A 358 -6.14 -10.02 10.86
#